data_AF-A0A534BKX5-F1
#
_entry.id   AF-A0A534BKX5-F1
#
_cell.length_a   1.000
_cell.length_b   1.000
_cell.length_c   1.000
_cell.angle_alpha   90.00
_cell.angle_beta   90.00
_cell.angle_gamma   90.00
#
_symmetry.space_group_name_H-M   'P 1'
#
loop_
_entity.id
_entity.type
_entity.pdbx_description
1 polymer ?
#
loop_
_entity_poly.entity_id
_entity_poly.type
_entity_poly.pdbx_seq_one_letter_code
_entity_poly.pdbx_strand_id
1 'polypeptide(L)'
;MSLYQLQKFLYDVNRDPGVQGKYRADLERLLDQYELTSEERSALAAGDIGLIYVLGANGQLLMLYAAFLGISWPDYIQAMRDGVIRHGPVRAGIYAMTTQLDDKVAGV
;
A
#
# COMPACT_ATOMS: atom_id res chain seq x y z
N MET A 1 10.90 8.64 -6.28
CA MET A 1 9.86 8.95 -7.29
C MET A 1 8.79 7.86 -7.37
N SER A 2 9.12 6.58 -7.17
CA SER A 2 8.16 5.47 -7.26
C SER A 2 7.03 5.49 -6.22
N LEU A 3 7.33 5.84 -4.95
CA LEU A 3 6.29 5.94 -3.90
C LEU A 3 5.18 6.95 -4.25
N TYR A 4 5.52 8.04 -4.95
CA TYR A 4 4.51 8.96 -5.44
C TYR A 4 3.57 8.27 -6.44
N GLN A 5 4.11 7.48 -7.37
CA GLN A 5 3.32 6.75 -8.37
C GLN A 5 2.44 5.67 -7.74
N LEU A 6 2.96 4.94 -6.73
CA LEU A 6 2.16 4.01 -5.92
C LEU A 6 0.98 4.74 -5.27
N GLN A 7 1.23 5.85 -4.59
CA GLN A 7 0.17 6.63 -3.95
C GLN A 7 -0.79 7.28 -4.96
N LYS A 8 -0.29 7.67 -6.14
CA LYS A 8 -1.11 8.20 -7.23
C LYS A 8 -2.06 7.13 -7.76
N PHE A 9 -1.60 5.89 -7.95
CA PHE A 9 -2.48 4.78 -8.30
C PHE A 9 -3.59 4.59 -7.26
N LEU A 10 -3.23 4.53 -5.97
CA LEU A 10 -4.22 4.40 -4.88
C LEU A 10 -5.22 5.57 -4.91
N TYR A 11 -4.75 6.80 -5.10
CA TYR A 11 -5.61 7.97 -5.23
C TYR A 11 -6.58 7.87 -6.43
N ASP A 12 -6.06 7.49 -7.59
CA ASP A 12 -6.82 7.40 -8.84
C ASP A 12 -7.92 6.32 -8.74
N VAL A 13 -7.59 5.11 -8.30
CA VAL A 13 -8.56 4.00 -8.19
C VAL A 13 -9.64 4.26 -7.15
N ASN A 14 -9.32 4.99 -6.08
CA ASN A 14 -10.29 5.35 -5.03
C ASN A 14 -11.33 6.37 -5.49
N ARG A 15 -11.10 7.08 -6.60
CA ARG A 15 -11.91 8.25 -6.99
C ARG A 15 -12.48 8.21 -8.39
N ASP A 16 -11.78 7.60 -9.34
CA ASP A 16 -12.14 7.63 -10.75
C ASP A 16 -12.83 6.32 -11.17
N PRO A 17 -14.14 6.33 -11.49
CA PRO A 17 -14.85 5.14 -11.98
C PRO A 17 -14.26 4.54 -13.25
N GLY A 18 -13.62 5.35 -14.11
CA GLY A 18 -12.92 4.88 -15.30
C GLY A 18 -11.66 4.09 -14.94
N VAL A 19 -10.92 4.51 -13.92
CA VAL A 19 -9.77 3.75 -13.39
C VAL A 19 -10.25 2.47 -12.72
N GLN A 20 -11.34 2.49 -11.96
CA GLN A 20 -11.96 1.27 -11.40
C GLN A 20 -12.43 0.30 -12.48
N GLY A 21 -12.99 0.81 -13.58
CA GLY A 21 -13.38 -0.01 -14.73
C GLY A 21 -12.16 -0.70 -15.35
N LYS A 22 -11.06 0.03 -15.56
CA LYS A 22 -9.80 -0.54 -16.06
C LYS A 22 -9.22 -1.55 -15.08
N TYR A 23 -9.24 -1.27 -13.78
CA TYR A 23 -8.78 -2.18 -12.73
C TYR A 23 -9.48 -3.54 -12.83
N ARG A 24 -10.81 -3.54 -12.95
CA ARG A 24 -11.61 -4.77 -13.04
C ARG A 24 -11.44 -5.51 -14.36
N ALA A 25 -11.11 -4.79 -15.43
CA ALA A 25 -10.94 -5.37 -16.76
C ALA A 25 -9.55 -5.99 -16.96
N ASP A 26 -8.50 -5.25 -16.59
CA ASP A 26 -7.10 -5.64 -16.79
C ASP A 26 -6.19 -4.79 -15.89
N LEU A 27 -5.92 -5.30 -14.68
CA LEU A 27 -5.07 -4.63 -13.71
C LEU A 27 -3.63 -4.47 -14.22
N GLU A 28 -3.06 -5.51 -14.83
CA GLU A 28 -1.66 -5.47 -15.30
C GLU A 28 -1.46 -4.34 -16.31
N ARG A 29 -2.35 -4.22 -17.28
CA ARG A 29 -2.29 -3.13 -18.27
C ARG A 29 -2.57 -1.76 -17.65
N LEU A 30 -3.38 -1.69 -16.60
CA LEU A 30 -3.58 -0.44 -15.86
C LEU A 30 -2.28 -0.01 -15.16
N LEU A 31 -1.58 -0.95 -14.52
CA LEU A 31 -0.34 -0.67 -13.81
C LEU A 31 0.79 -0.17 -14.72
N ASP A 32 0.77 -0.49 -16.02
CA ASP A 32 1.71 0.06 -17.02
C ASP A 32 1.64 1.59 -17.15
N GLN A 33 0.55 2.23 -16.68
CA GLN A 33 0.40 3.70 -16.70
C GLN A 33 1.15 4.40 -15.54
N TYR A 34 1.77 3.64 -14.65
CA TYR A 34 2.45 4.14 -13.45
C TYR A 34 3.90 3.67 -13.44
N GLU A 35 4.83 4.58 -13.11
CA GLU A 35 6.26 4.23 -12.99
C GLU A 35 6.52 3.53 -11.63
N LEU A 36 6.08 2.27 -11.55
CA LEU A 36 6.21 1.42 -10.38
C LEU A 36 7.48 0.55 -10.48
N THR A 37 8.12 0.34 -9.34
CA THR A 37 9.11 -0.73 -9.19
C THR A 37 8.44 -2.11 -9.32
N SER A 38 9.24 -3.14 -9.58
CA SER A 38 8.74 -4.52 -9.66
C SER A 38 8.06 -4.98 -8.36
N GLU A 39 8.56 -4.53 -7.19
CA GLU A 39 7.99 -4.88 -5.88
C GLU A 39 6.64 -4.18 -5.66
N GLU A 40 6.54 -2.88 -5.92
CA GLU A 40 5.28 -2.12 -5.83
C GLU A 40 4.22 -2.68 -6.78
N ARG A 41 4.61 -2.99 -8.03
CA ARG A 41 3.70 -3.60 -9.02
C ARG A 41 3.18 -4.94 -8.52
N SER A 42 4.06 -5.79 -8.02
CA SER A 42 3.68 -7.12 -7.50
C SER A 42 2.75 -7.01 -6.30
N ALA A 43 3.00 -6.04 -5.40
CA ALA A 43 2.14 -5.78 -4.25
C ALA A 43 0.73 -5.34 -4.67
N LEU A 44 0.63 -4.45 -5.66
CA LEU A 44 -0.66 -4.01 -6.20
C LEU A 44 -1.41 -5.13 -6.93
N ALA A 45 -0.72 -5.92 -7.75
CA ALA A 45 -1.29 -7.05 -8.49
C ALA A 45 -1.84 -8.13 -7.55
N ALA A 46 -1.15 -8.39 -6.43
CA ALA A 46 -1.59 -9.34 -5.40
C ALA A 46 -2.64 -8.77 -4.42
N GLY A 47 -2.87 -7.45 -4.44
CA GLY A 47 -3.68 -6.79 -3.41
C GLY A 47 -3.07 -6.88 -2.00
N ASP A 48 -1.75 -6.99 -1.88
CA ASP A 48 -1.06 -7.17 -0.60
C ASP A 48 -1.00 -5.87 0.20
N ILE A 49 -2.05 -5.62 0.98
CA ILE A 49 -2.18 -4.46 1.86
C ILE A 49 -0.97 -4.30 2.79
N GLY A 50 -0.45 -5.41 3.31
CA GLY A 50 0.68 -5.39 4.25
C GLY A 50 1.95 -4.91 3.59
N LEU A 51 2.28 -5.45 2.40
CA LEU A 51 3.43 -5.01 1.64
C LEU A 51 3.28 -3.57 1.13
N ILE A 52 2.09 -3.18 0.63
CA ILE A 52 1.84 -1.80 0.18
C ILE A 52 2.04 -0.80 1.34
N TYR A 53 1.63 -1.16 2.56
CA TYR A 53 1.89 -0.37 3.75
C TYR A 53 3.39 -0.28 4.08
N VAL A 54 4.10 -1.41 4.08
CA VAL A 54 5.56 -1.46 4.35
C VAL A 54 6.37 -0.67 3.31
N LEU A 55 5.92 -0.62 2.06
CA LEU A 55 6.53 0.21 1.02
C LEU A 55 6.37 1.72 1.26
N GLY A 56 5.55 2.12 2.24
CA GLY A 56 5.42 3.50 2.71
C GLY A 56 4.16 4.22 2.23
N ALA A 57 3.17 3.50 1.71
CA ALA A 57 1.92 4.10 1.25
C ALA A 57 1.19 4.84 2.39
N ASN A 58 0.60 6.00 2.07
CA ASN A 58 -0.25 6.71 3.02
C ASN A 58 -1.47 5.86 3.42
N GLY A 59 -1.63 5.64 4.73
CA GLY A 59 -2.69 4.82 5.31
C GLY A 59 -4.13 5.26 4.98
N GLN A 60 -4.39 6.54 4.66
CA GLN A 60 -5.73 6.96 4.24
C GLN A 60 -6.06 6.54 2.81
N LEU A 61 -5.08 6.64 1.91
CA LEU A 61 -5.22 6.13 0.53
C LEU A 61 -5.33 4.61 0.53
N LEU A 62 -4.50 3.94 1.33
CA LEU A 62 -4.51 2.48 1.45
C LEU A 62 -5.81 1.96 2.06
N MET A 63 -6.34 2.63 3.10
CA MET A 63 -7.63 2.29 3.71
C MET A 63 -8.77 2.30 2.69
N LEU A 64 -8.87 3.35 1.87
CA LEU A 64 -9.91 3.45 0.84
C LEU A 64 -9.73 2.38 -0.24
N TYR A 65 -8.47 2.05 -0.59
CA TYR A 65 -8.17 0.97 -1.53
C TYR A 65 -8.55 -0.40 -0.97
N ALA A 66 -8.27 -0.67 0.31
CA ALA A 66 -8.70 -1.89 0.98
C ALA A 66 -10.23 -2.01 0.97
N ALA A 67 -10.95 -0.91 1.20
CA ALA A 67 -12.41 -0.89 1.07
C ALA A 67 -12.87 -1.15 -0.37
N PHE A 68 -12.18 -0.61 -1.38
CA PHE A 68 -12.43 -0.92 -2.80
C PHE A 68 -12.23 -2.42 -3.12
N LEU A 69 -11.28 -3.09 -2.46
CA LEU A 69 -11.08 -4.54 -2.55
C LEU A 69 -12.09 -5.36 -1.71
N GLY A 70 -12.98 -4.71 -0.97
CA GLY A 70 -13.96 -5.38 -0.10
C GLY A 70 -13.39 -5.91 1.22
N ILE A 71 -12.21 -5.43 1.63
CA ILE A 71 -11.56 -5.82 2.89
C ILE A 71 -12.22 -5.05 4.05
N SER A 72 -12.56 -5.77 5.12
CA SER A 72 -13.16 -5.17 6.31
C SER A 72 -12.16 -4.29 7.08
N TRP A 73 -12.64 -3.36 7.91
CA TRP A 73 -11.77 -2.53 8.74
C TRP A 73 -10.85 -3.36 9.67
N PRO A 74 -11.35 -4.36 10.42
CA PRO A 74 -10.47 -5.22 11.23
C PRO A 74 -9.40 -5.94 10.39
N ASP A 75 -9.78 -6.48 9.23
CA ASP A 75 -8.85 -7.22 8.36
C ASP A 75 -7.79 -6.29 7.77
N TYR A 76 -8.15 -5.06 7.41
CA TYR A 76 -7.22 -4.03 6.96
C TYR A 76 -6.16 -3.72 8.02
N ILE A 77 -6.58 -3.48 9.26
CA ILE A 77 -5.65 -3.22 10.38
C ILE A 77 -4.75 -4.44 10.63
N GLN A 78 -5.30 -5.65 10.58
CA GLN A 78 -4.53 -6.88 10.76
C GLN A 78 -3.51 -7.08 9.63
N ALA A 79 -3.91 -6.85 8.37
CA ALA A 79 -3.02 -6.99 7.22
C ALA A 79 -1.82 -6.03 7.30
N MET A 80 -1.99 -4.80 7.80
CA MET A 80 -0.86 -3.90 8.05
C MET A 80 0.09 -4.43 9.13
N ARG A 81 -0.43 -4.99 10.22
CA ARG A 81 0.39 -5.60 11.28
C ARG A 81 1.17 -6.79 10.75
N ASP A 82 0.49 -7.69 10.04
CA ASP A 82 1.11 -8.86 9.42
C ASP A 82 2.14 -8.45 8.37
N GLY A 83 1.90 -7.35 7.67
CA GLY A 83 2.84 -6.76 6.72
C GLY A 83 4.16 -6.40 7.39
N VAL A 84 4.12 -5.70 8.52
CA VAL A 84 5.34 -5.34 9.28
C VAL A 84 6.08 -6.58 9.77
N ILE A 85 5.36 -7.61 10.23
CA ILE A 85 5.96 -8.88 10.68
C ILE A 85 6.63 -9.62 9.51
N ARG A 86 5.99 -9.66 8.33
CA ARG A 86 6.45 -10.44 7.18
C ARG A 86 7.49 -9.73 6.32
N HIS A 87 7.36 -8.41 6.14
CA HIS A 87 8.16 -7.63 5.18
C HIS A 87 9.11 -6.62 5.85
N GLY A 88 9.09 -6.55 7.19
CA GLY A 88 9.93 -5.67 7.99
C GLY A 88 9.32 -4.28 8.24
N PRO A 89 10.11 -3.34 8.79
CA PRO A 89 9.63 -2.00 9.13
C PRO A 89 9.16 -1.24 7.89
N VAL A 90 8.22 -0.30 8.08
CA VAL A 90 7.79 0.61 7.02
C VAL A 90 8.99 1.42 6.53
N ARG A 91 9.24 1.38 5.22
CA ARG A 91 10.51 1.79 4.61
C ARG A 91 10.54 3.26 4.18
N ALA A 92 9.37 3.86 3.98
CA ALA A 92 9.24 5.22 3.44
C ALA A 92 7.93 5.89 3.86
N GLY A 93 7.77 7.17 3.47
CA GLY A 93 6.57 7.95 3.78
C GLY A 93 6.49 8.39 5.24
N ILE A 94 5.32 8.89 5.64
CA ILE A 94 5.12 9.48 6.98
C ILE A 94 5.18 8.45 8.12
N TYR A 95 5.02 7.17 7.79
CA TYR A 95 5.04 6.06 8.72
C TYR A 95 6.38 5.32 8.73
N ALA A 96 7.41 5.85 8.07
CA ALA A 96 8.73 5.25 8.04
C ALA A 96 9.23 4.98 9.47
N MET A 97 9.47 3.70 9.79
CA MET A 97 9.92 3.28 11.10
C MET A 97 11.45 3.37 11.13
N THR A 98 11.98 4.33 11.87
CA THR A 98 13.43 4.57 12.01
C THR A 98 14.06 3.82 13.17
N THR A 99 13.25 3.14 13.99
CA THR A 99 13.65 2.31 15.12
C THR A 99 13.16 0.88 14.91
N GLN A 100 13.93 -0.12 15.34
CA GLN A 100 13.50 -1.52 15.26
C GLN A 100 12.33 -1.78 16.23
N LEU A 101 11.56 -2.85 15.98
CA LEU A 101 10.41 -3.22 16.82
C LEU A 101 10.78 -3.41 18.31
N ASP A 102 12.03 -3.79 18.58
CA ASP A 102 12.56 -4.06 19.92
C ASP A 102 13.44 -2.93 20.48
N ASP A 103 13.63 -1.83 19.74
CA ASP A 103 14.40 -0.70 20.23
C ASP A 103 13.58 0.05 21.29
N LYS A 104 14.06 0.04 22.54
CA LYS A 104 13.58 0.97 23.55
C LYS A 104 13.83 2.39 23.03
N VAL A 105 12.78 3.16 22.88
CA VAL A 105 12.88 4.61 22.63
C VAL A 105 13.69 5.19 23.79
N ALA A 106 14.91 5.65 23.52
CA ALA A 106 15.74 6.27 24.53
C ALA A 106 15.04 7.56 25.00
N GLY A 107 14.49 7.54 26.23
CA GLY A 107 14.03 8.76 26.89
C GLY A 107 12.63 8.78 27.51
N VAL A 108 12.09 7.64 27.99
CA VAL A 108 11.09 7.65 29.08
C VAL A 108 11.48 6.62 30.14
#